data_AF-A0A6I3A0E6-F1
#
_entry.id   AF-A0A6I3A0E6-F1
#
_cell.length_a   1.000
_cell.length_b   1.000
_cell.length_c   1.000
_cell.angle_alpha   90.00
_cell.angle_beta   90.00
_cell.angle_gamma   90.00
#
_symmetry.space_group_name_H-M   'P 1'
#
loop_
_entity.id
_entity.type
_entity.pdbx_description
1 polymer ?
#
loop_
_entity_poly.entity_id
_entity_poly.type
_entity_poly.pdbx_seq_one_letter_code
_entity_poly.pdbx_strand_id
1 'polypeptide(L)'
;MHSDTQQDFPESCENTLKKILTEVIELRQEIIIKANQRLQKYQYYNQSGTFSDSAYNLAHYLAMRQFDLRHLQDRLSHVSLTSLGRAEGSVLPTLDSLIDILKRATDSQNVSNENSCIFFYAQGQQLLEQHTMELFGPYRKHGRAHIMVTLPSEASWDYVLVKSMLEKGMSCARINCAHDDPIIWQEMINNIRQAETELNRSCRILMDLAGHKIRTSNIALGPSIHHLHVKKDRTGKIVAPAHLILTADYESPSLDNSLFRVPIPKSLHKKLKPGASLAFIDKQHKQRTLKVEHALSDTDWLVSCDKSAYLVSGCSLTLTPHQKKTTHKEVIEKFTLGEFAGEPLDIQIHKNNALLLTPSDIDGKPAEYKDGILIHPAQIGCTLSSALEKLSIGQPVWIDDGKIGAVVEALTEQGALLRITEAKMGGVCIKSDKGINFPEAQLNLPPLTKKDLKDLDFVCNHADLVGFSFIETL
;
A
#
# COMPACT_ATOMS: atom_id res chain seq x y z
N MET A 1 -26.73 -57.96 -28.13
CA MET A 1 -25.80 -56.86 -27.82
C MET A 1 -26.03 -56.49 -26.38
N HIS A 2 -25.12 -56.91 -25.50
CA HIS A 2 -25.11 -56.54 -24.09
C HIS A 2 -24.84 -55.04 -23.98
N SER A 3 -25.73 -54.30 -23.32
CA SER A 3 -25.42 -52.99 -22.76
C SER A 3 -25.44 -53.14 -21.24
N ASP A 4 -24.26 -53.33 -20.66
CA ASP A 4 -24.01 -53.21 -19.24
C ASP A 4 -24.26 -51.77 -18.81
N THR A 5 -25.46 -51.50 -18.30
CA THR A 5 -25.68 -50.34 -17.43
C THR A 5 -25.24 -50.75 -16.03
N GLN A 6 -23.99 -50.44 -15.68
CA GLN A 6 -23.54 -50.39 -14.29
C GLN A 6 -24.42 -49.36 -13.56
N GLN A 7 -25.34 -49.86 -12.75
CA GLN A 7 -25.99 -49.06 -11.71
C GLN A 7 -24.95 -48.82 -10.61
N ASP A 8 -24.50 -47.57 -10.47
CA ASP A 8 -23.74 -47.12 -9.30
C ASP A 8 -24.64 -47.27 -8.06
N PHE A 9 -24.42 -48.34 -7.30
CA PHE A 9 -25.00 -48.48 -5.96
C PHE A 9 -24.37 -47.43 -5.04
N PRO A 10 -25.16 -46.76 -4.18
CA PRO A 10 -24.59 -45.83 -3.20
C PRO A 10 -23.58 -46.57 -2.32
N GLU A 11 -22.35 -46.08 -2.31
CA GLU A 11 -21.25 -46.62 -1.51
C GLU A 11 -21.70 -46.74 -0.04
N SER A 12 -21.47 -47.90 0.58
CA SER A 12 -21.94 -48.13 1.95
C SER A 12 -21.26 -47.13 2.90
N CYS A 13 -22.03 -46.63 3.88
CA CYS A 13 -21.52 -45.68 4.88
C CYS A 13 -20.23 -46.21 5.55
N GLU A 14 -20.17 -47.51 5.81
CA GLU A 14 -18.99 -48.18 6.36
C GLU A 14 -17.76 -48.07 5.44
N ASN A 15 -17.93 -48.21 4.12
CA ASN A 15 -16.83 -48.08 3.16
C ASN A 15 -16.34 -46.62 3.07
N THR A 16 -17.27 -45.66 3.13
CA THR A 16 -16.94 -44.23 3.19
C THR A 16 -16.13 -43.90 4.45
N LEU A 17 -16.53 -44.40 5.62
CA LEU A 17 -15.81 -44.19 6.88
C LEU A 17 -14.41 -44.82 6.85
N LYS A 18 -14.26 -46.02 6.26
CA LYS A 18 -12.95 -46.68 6.08
C LYS A 18 -12.02 -45.85 5.18
N LYS A 19 -12.53 -45.29 4.08
CA LYS A 19 -11.74 -44.39 3.21
C LYS A 19 -11.31 -43.12 3.94
N ILE A 20 -12.21 -42.49 4.71
CA ILE A 20 -11.89 -41.31 5.52
C ILE A 20 -10.82 -41.67 6.56
N LEU A 21 -10.94 -42.82 7.23
CA LEU A 21 -9.96 -43.28 8.21
C LEU A 21 -8.56 -43.40 7.61
N THR A 22 -8.42 -44.06 6.46
CA THR A 22 -7.13 -44.19 5.77
C THR A 22 -6.53 -42.83 5.46
N GLU A 23 -7.31 -41.92 4.87
CA GLU A 23 -6.86 -40.57 4.50
C GLU A 23 -6.44 -39.73 5.71
N VAL A 24 -7.17 -39.79 6.83
CA VAL A 24 -6.83 -39.06 8.07
C VAL A 24 -5.54 -39.62 8.70
N ILE A 25 -5.33 -40.95 8.66
CA ILE A 25 -4.09 -41.57 9.14
C ILE A 25 -2.90 -41.10 8.30
N GLU A 26 -3.01 -41.12 6.98
CA GLU A 26 -1.98 -40.65 6.05
C GLU A 26 -1.68 -39.16 6.28
N LEU A 27 -2.72 -38.32 6.35
CA LEU A 27 -2.59 -36.90 6.65
C LEU A 27 -1.83 -36.66 7.95
N ARG A 28 -2.16 -37.39 9.02
CA ARG A 28 -1.47 -37.29 10.31
C ARG A 28 0.01 -37.63 10.20
N GLN A 29 0.36 -38.71 9.51
CA GLN A 29 1.76 -39.12 9.33
C GLN A 29 2.55 -38.07 8.56
N GLU A 30 1.98 -37.57 7.47
CA GLU A 30 2.57 -36.50 6.65
C GLU A 30 2.78 -35.20 7.43
N ILE A 31 1.83 -34.82 8.28
CA ILE A 31 1.94 -33.65 9.17
C ILE A 31 3.14 -33.82 10.12
N ILE A 32 3.32 -35.00 10.72
CA ILE A 32 4.44 -35.28 11.63
C ILE A 32 5.78 -35.17 10.90
N ILE A 33 5.88 -35.79 9.72
CA ILE A 33 7.11 -35.76 8.92
C ILE A 33 7.49 -34.31 8.58
N LYS A 34 6.56 -33.54 8.04
CA LYS A 34 6.79 -32.14 7.65
C LYS A 34 7.07 -31.22 8.84
N ALA A 35 6.39 -31.44 9.98
CA ALA A 35 6.64 -30.67 11.20
C ALA A 35 8.04 -30.94 11.76
N ASN A 36 8.47 -32.20 11.81
CA ASN A 36 9.81 -32.57 12.25
C ASN A 36 10.91 -32.01 11.34
N GLN A 37 10.72 -32.09 10.02
CA GLN A 37 11.63 -31.47 9.05
C GLN A 37 11.77 -29.97 9.28
N ARG A 38 10.64 -29.28 9.54
CA ARG A 38 10.65 -27.85 9.88
C ARG A 38 11.42 -27.57 11.17
N LEU A 39 11.11 -28.30 12.25
CA LEU A 39 11.77 -28.08 13.55
C LEU A 39 13.27 -28.36 13.50
N GLN A 40 13.69 -29.39 12.75
CA GLN A 40 15.10 -29.70 12.54
C GLN A 40 15.85 -28.52 11.88
N LYS A 41 15.23 -27.83 10.91
CA LYS A 41 15.80 -26.62 10.29
C LYS A 41 16.06 -25.51 11.31
N TYR A 42 15.20 -25.38 12.32
CA TYR A 42 15.29 -24.35 13.35
C TYR A 42 16.07 -24.77 14.60
N GLN A 43 16.55 -26.03 14.66
CA GLN A 43 17.24 -26.55 15.84
C GLN A 43 18.52 -25.78 16.16
N TYR A 44 19.21 -25.25 15.15
CA TYR A 44 20.40 -24.41 15.34
C TYR A 44 20.11 -23.13 16.15
N TYR A 45 18.92 -22.54 15.99
CA TYR A 45 18.54 -21.30 16.67
C TYR A 45 18.01 -21.55 18.09
N ASN A 46 17.73 -22.80 18.45
CA ASN A 46 17.17 -23.15 19.75
C ASN A 46 18.27 -23.58 20.73
N GLN A 47 18.82 -22.61 21.47
CA GLN A 47 19.92 -22.83 22.40
C GLN A 47 19.59 -23.81 23.54
N SER A 48 18.31 -24.03 23.87
CA SER A 48 17.87 -24.97 24.93
C SER A 48 17.83 -26.43 24.47
N GLY A 49 17.90 -26.70 23.16
CA GLY A 49 17.82 -28.04 22.59
C GLY A 49 16.41 -28.67 22.53
N THR A 50 15.41 -28.10 23.22
CA THR A 50 14.01 -28.58 23.19
C THR A 50 13.03 -27.44 22.90
N PHE A 51 12.07 -27.71 22.00
CA PHE A 51 11.00 -26.76 21.69
C PHE A 51 9.85 -26.88 22.71
N SER A 52 9.07 -25.81 22.89
CA SER A 52 7.84 -25.86 23.70
C SER A 52 6.72 -26.61 22.99
N ASP A 53 5.72 -27.10 23.72
CA ASP A 53 4.54 -27.76 23.15
C ASP A 53 3.81 -26.86 22.14
N SER A 54 3.77 -25.54 22.40
CA SER A 54 3.21 -24.56 21.48
C SER A 54 4.00 -24.46 20.18
N ALA A 55 5.34 -24.55 20.23
CA ALA A 55 6.18 -24.55 19.03
C ALA A 55 6.01 -25.85 18.22
N TYR A 56 5.91 -27.01 18.88
CA TYR A 56 5.56 -28.27 18.21
C TYR A 56 4.18 -28.19 17.54
N ASN A 57 3.16 -27.72 18.27
CA ASN A 57 1.81 -27.58 17.72
C ASN A 57 1.75 -26.57 16.55
N LEU A 58 2.50 -25.45 16.62
CA LEU A 58 2.63 -24.53 15.50
C LEU A 58 3.26 -25.20 14.28
N ALA A 59 4.30 -26.02 14.46
CA ALA A 59 4.91 -26.78 13.36
C ALA A 59 3.91 -27.77 12.73
N HIS A 60 3.10 -28.46 13.54
CA HIS A 60 2.02 -29.32 13.06
C HIS A 60 0.95 -28.52 12.30
N TYR A 61 0.53 -27.37 12.83
CA TYR A 61 -0.47 -26.52 12.19
C TYR A 61 0.01 -25.98 10.84
N LEU A 62 1.24 -25.47 10.77
CA LEU A 62 1.83 -25.01 9.51
C LEU A 62 2.05 -26.14 8.51
N ALA A 63 2.32 -27.37 8.96
CA ALA A 63 2.37 -28.55 8.09
C ALA A 63 0.97 -28.90 7.57
N MET A 64 -0.05 -28.93 8.43
CA MET A 64 -1.44 -29.19 8.07
C MET A 64 -1.96 -28.19 7.01
N ARG A 65 -1.58 -26.90 7.12
CA ARG A 65 -1.96 -25.84 6.18
C ARG A 65 -1.37 -25.97 4.78
N GLN A 66 -0.47 -26.93 4.53
CA GLN A 66 0.07 -27.24 3.20
C GLN A 66 -0.80 -28.20 2.39
N PHE A 67 -1.84 -28.77 3.01
CA PHE A 67 -2.74 -29.70 2.35
C PHE A 67 -4.05 -28.99 2.00
N ASP A 68 -4.61 -29.31 0.83
CA ASP A 68 -5.97 -28.90 0.48
C ASP A 68 -6.97 -29.82 1.19
N LEU A 69 -7.45 -29.39 2.35
CA LEU A 69 -8.33 -30.20 3.19
C LEU A 69 -9.81 -30.09 2.78
N ARG A 70 -10.19 -29.22 1.83
CA ARG A 70 -11.61 -28.90 1.56
C ARG A 70 -12.44 -30.16 1.29
N HIS A 71 -11.95 -31.05 0.43
CA HIS A 71 -12.64 -32.30 0.10
C HIS A 71 -12.78 -33.25 1.30
N LEU A 72 -11.75 -33.36 2.14
CA LEU A 72 -11.80 -34.16 3.37
C LEU A 72 -12.79 -33.55 4.37
N GLN A 73 -12.76 -32.23 4.54
CA GLN A 73 -13.63 -31.48 5.45
C GLN A 73 -15.11 -31.61 5.08
N ASP A 74 -15.43 -31.56 3.77
CA ASP A 74 -16.77 -31.77 3.26
C ASP A 74 -17.25 -33.21 3.58
N ARG A 75 -16.42 -34.21 3.29
CA ARG A 75 -16.73 -35.62 3.58
C ARG A 75 -16.93 -35.89 5.08
N LEU A 76 -16.09 -35.31 5.93
CA LEU A 76 -16.23 -35.39 7.39
C LEU A 76 -17.56 -34.78 7.87
N SER A 77 -17.93 -33.62 7.31
CA SER A 77 -19.18 -32.93 7.64
C SER A 77 -20.41 -33.73 7.19
N HIS A 78 -20.35 -34.37 6.02
CA HIS A 78 -21.43 -35.23 5.51
C HIS A 78 -21.72 -36.44 6.42
N VAL A 79 -20.71 -36.96 7.12
CA VAL A 79 -20.87 -38.03 8.11
C VAL A 79 -21.01 -37.51 9.55
N SER A 80 -21.27 -36.21 9.73
CA SER A 80 -21.48 -35.54 11.03
C SER A 80 -20.27 -35.60 11.98
N LEU A 81 -19.06 -35.67 11.43
CA LEU A 81 -17.80 -35.59 12.18
C LEU A 81 -17.22 -34.16 12.13
N THR A 82 -16.22 -33.90 12.99
CA THR A 82 -15.53 -32.60 13.03
C THR A 82 -14.85 -32.28 11.70
N SER A 83 -15.00 -31.05 11.21
CA SER A 83 -14.38 -30.57 9.97
C SER A 83 -12.92 -30.14 10.17
N LEU A 84 -12.30 -30.40 11.33
CA LEU A 84 -10.94 -29.96 11.69
C LEU A 84 -10.75 -28.43 11.69
N GLY A 85 -11.81 -27.63 11.53
CA GLY A 85 -11.73 -26.17 11.46
C GLY A 85 -11.36 -25.46 12.76
N ARG A 86 -11.17 -26.20 13.86
CA ARG A 86 -10.74 -25.70 15.18
C ARG A 86 -9.52 -26.44 15.74
N ALA A 87 -8.75 -27.09 14.86
CA ALA A 87 -7.61 -27.91 15.25
C ALA A 87 -6.37 -27.08 15.62
N GLU A 88 -6.35 -25.77 15.40
CA GLU A 88 -5.19 -24.89 15.56
C GLU A 88 -4.55 -24.93 16.95
N GLY A 89 -5.34 -25.15 18.01
CA GLY A 89 -4.82 -25.26 19.37
C GLY A 89 -4.25 -26.63 19.73
N SER A 90 -4.56 -27.68 18.96
CA SER A 90 -4.18 -29.07 19.28
C SER A 90 -4.32 -29.99 18.06
N VAL A 91 -3.43 -29.84 17.07
CA VAL A 91 -3.56 -30.49 15.76
C VAL A 91 -3.53 -32.02 15.87
N LEU A 92 -2.44 -32.59 16.42
CA LEU A 92 -2.32 -34.04 16.53
C LEU A 92 -3.36 -34.67 17.46
N PRO A 93 -3.63 -34.13 18.68
CA PRO A 93 -4.71 -34.65 19.51
C PRO A 93 -6.08 -34.66 18.83
N THR A 94 -6.39 -33.64 18.01
CA THR A 94 -7.64 -33.60 17.25
C THR A 94 -7.70 -34.72 16.19
N LEU A 95 -6.60 -34.94 15.46
CA LEU A 95 -6.50 -36.02 14.47
C LEU A 95 -6.54 -37.40 15.13
N ASP A 96 -5.85 -37.58 16.26
CA ASP A 96 -5.84 -38.82 17.04
C ASP A 96 -7.24 -39.18 17.54
N SER A 97 -7.98 -38.20 18.05
CA SER A 97 -9.38 -38.41 18.46
C SER A 97 -10.28 -38.78 17.29
N LEU A 98 -10.08 -38.15 16.12
CA LEU A 98 -10.85 -38.47 14.92
C LEU A 98 -10.55 -39.90 14.42
N ILE A 99 -9.28 -40.30 14.41
CA ILE A 99 -8.85 -41.65 14.05
C ILE A 99 -9.46 -42.68 15.00
N ASP A 100 -9.47 -42.41 16.32
CA ASP A 100 -10.07 -43.33 17.31
C ASP A 100 -11.58 -43.50 17.08
N ILE A 101 -12.31 -42.39 16.86
CA ILE A 101 -13.76 -42.43 16.54
C ILE A 101 -14.02 -43.24 15.26
N LEU A 102 -13.25 -42.99 14.21
CA LEU A 102 -13.39 -43.68 12.93
C LEU A 102 -13.03 -45.17 13.05
N LYS A 103 -12.00 -45.54 13.82
CA LYS A 103 -11.68 -46.94 14.11
C LYS A 103 -12.84 -47.65 14.82
N ARG A 104 -13.40 -47.06 15.87
CA ARG A 104 -14.56 -47.62 16.57
C ARG A 104 -15.79 -47.76 15.68
N ALA A 105 -15.98 -46.83 14.74
CA ALA A 105 -17.11 -46.85 13.81
C ALA A 105 -16.95 -47.87 12.67
N THR A 106 -15.71 -48.26 12.35
CA THR A 106 -15.38 -49.15 11.23
C THR A 106 -14.97 -50.56 11.65
N ASP A 107 -14.57 -50.75 12.91
CA ASP A 107 -14.10 -52.02 13.45
C ASP A 107 -14.66 -52.26 14.86
N SER A 108 -15.54 -53.26 14.99
CA SER A 108 -16.27 -53.54 16.23
C SER A 108 -15.44 -54.26 17.30
N GLN A 109 -14.21 -54.71 17.00
CA GLN A 109 -13.39 -55.52 17.90
C GLN A 109 -12.24 -54.77 18.59
N ASN A 110 -11.95 -53.53 18.22
CA ASN A 110 -10.82 -52.76 18.73
C ASN A 110 -11.28 -51.60 19.63
N VAL A 111 -11.70 -51.91 20.86
CA VAL A 111 -12.00 -50.89 21.88
C VAL A 111 -10.82 -50.80 22.84
N SER A 112 -9.75 -50.10 22.44
CA SER A 112 -8.73 -49.65 23.39
C SER A 112 -9.31 -48.51 24.24
N ASN A 113 -9.18 -48.65 25.55
CA ASN A 113 -9.93 -47.89 26.56
C ASN A 113 -9.07 -46.77 27.18
N GLU A 114 -8.38 -45.98 26.37
CA GLU A 114 -7.54 -44.87 26.85
C GLU A 114 -8.20 -43.51 26.60
N ASN A 115 -8.78 -42.94 27.67
CA ASN A 115 -9.48 -41.65 27.72
C ASN A 115 -8.55 -40.42 27.66
N SER A 116 -7.54 -40.40 26.78
CA SER A 116 -6.54 -39.33 26.76
C SER A 116 -6.95 -38.06 25.99
N CYS A 117 -7.94 -38.11 25.09
CA CYS A 117 -8.17 -37.04 24.10
C CYS A 117 -8.89 -35.77 24.60
N ILE A 118 -9.82 -35.87 25.57
CA ILE A 118 -10.65 -34.71 25.99
C ILE A 118 -9.82 -33.63 26.72
N PHE A 119 -8.77 -34.03 27.44
CA PHE A 119 -7.98 -33.12 28.27
C PHE A 119 -7.14 -32.13 27.45
N PHE A 120 -6.58 -32.58 26.31
CA PHE A 120 -5.67 -31.75 25.50
C PHE A 120 -6.36 -30.64 24.72
N TYR A 121 -7.61 -30.85 24.26
CA TYR A 121 -8.34 -29.84 23.48
C TYR A 121 -8.67 -28.59 24.31
N ALA A 122 -9.13 -28.77 25.55
CA ALA A 122 -9.45 -27.66 26.45
C ALA A 122 -8.20 -26.85 26.82
N GLN A 123 -7.08 -27.53 27.06
CA GLN A 123 -5.80 -26.89 27.36
C GLN A 123 -5.28 -26.05 26.18
N GLY A 124 -5.37 -26.56 24.95
CA GLY A 124 -4.94 -25.82 23.75
C GLY A 124 -5.70 -24.51 23.55
N GLN A 125 -7.02 -24.52 23.77
CA GLN A 125 -7.85 -23.31 23.70
C GLN A 125 -7.53 -22.30 24.81
N GLN A 126 -7.26 -22.78 26.03
CA GLN A 126 -6.84 -21.91 27.14
C GLN A 126 -5.49 -21.25 26.85
N LEU A 127 -4.51 -22.00 26.33
CA LEU A 127 -3.20 -21.45 25.94
C LEU A 127 -3.31 -20.43 24.81
N LEU A 128 -4.19 -20.67 23.81
CA LEU A 128 -4.45 -19.70 22.75
C LEU A 128 -5.02 -18.40 23.32
N GLU A 129 -6.01 -18.48 24.22
CA GLU A 129 -6.59 -17.29 24.86
C GLU A 129 -5.56 -16.54 25.71
N GLN A 130 -4.77 -17.28 26.49
CA GLN A 130 -3.68 -16.71 27.30
C GLN A 130 -2.65 -15.98 26.43
N HIS A 131 -2.06 -16.66 25.44
CA HIS A 131 -1.05 -16.05 24.57
C HIS A 131 -1.61 -14.88 23.76
N THR A 132 -2.89 -14.93 23.37
CA THR A 132 -3.56 -13.81 22.69
C THR A 132 -3.60 -12.57 23.61
N MET A 133 -3.94 -12.75 24.89
CA MET A 133 -3.96 -11.65 25.85
C MET A 133 -2.55 -11.15 26.19
N GLU A 134 -1.56 -12.03 26.28
CA GLU A 134 -0.16 -11.64 26.49
C GLU A 134 0.33 -10.79 25.31
N LEU A 135 0.03 -11.20 24.08
CA LEU A 135 0.47 -10.51 22.86
C LEU A 135 -0.29 -9.19 22.63
N PHE A 136 -1.62 -9.20 22.64
CA PHE A 136 -2.45 -8.06 22.24
C PHE A 136 -3.04 -7.25 23.41
N GLY A 137 -2.88 -7.73 24.64
CA GLY A 137 -3.51 -7.16 25.83
C GLY A 137 -4.93 -7.71 26.07
N PRO A 138 -5.61 -7.27 27.15
CA PRO A 138 -6.93 -7.76 27.52
C PRO A 138 -8.02 -7.33 26.52
N TYR A 139 -9.06 -8.16 26.40
CA TYR A 139 -10.25 -7.83 25.61
C TYR A 139 -11.05 -6.67 26.22
N ARG A 140 -11.74 -5.92 25.36
CA ARG A 140 -12.63 -4.83 25.78
C ARG A 140 -14.04 -5.35 26.06
N LYS A 141 -14.81 -4.59 26.85
CA LYS A 141 -16.20 -4.94 27.23
C LYS A 141 -17.14 -5.25 26.05
N HIS A 142 -16.86 -4.73 24.86
CA HIS A 142 -17.73 -4.84 23.68
C HIS A 142 -17.28 -5.86 22.64
N GLY A 143 -16.27 -6.68 22.92
CA GLY A 143 -15.92 -7.78 22.03
C GLY A 143 -14.49 -8.30 22.19
N ARG A 144 -14.21 -9.39 21.49
CA ARG A 144 -12.90 -10.06 21.44
C ARG A 144 -11.97 -9.52 20.35
N ALA A 145 -12.39 -8.50 19.61
CA ALA A 145 -11.59 -7.91 18.54
C ALA A 145 -10.70 -6.77 19.05
N HIS A 146 -9.43 -6.80 18.68
CA HIS A 146 -8.50 -5.68 18.83
C HIS A 146 -8.57 -4.77 17.60
N ILE A 147 -8.50 -3.46 17.80
CA ILE A 147 -8.57 -2.47 16.73
C ILE A 147 -7.17 -1.91 16.49
N MET A 148 -6.61 -2.24 15.33
CA MET A 148 -5.36 -1.67 14.85
C MET A 148 -5.63 -0.45 13.98
N VAL A 149 -4.98 0.68 14.27
CA VAL A 149 -5.10 1.92 13.50
C VAL A 149 -3.73 2.30 12.95
N THR A 150 -3.63 2.52 11.64
CA THR A 150 -2.40 3.07 11.05
C THR A 150 -2.33 4.56 11.35
N LEU A 151 -1.27 4.99 12.02
CA LEU A 151 -1.09 6.39 12.38
C LEU A 151 -0.62 7.19 11.16
N PRO A 152 -1.23 8.35 10.88
CA PRO A 152 -0.73 9.29 9.88
C PRO A 152 0.38 10.16 10.50
N SER A 153 1.19 10.84 9.67
CA SER A 153 2.34 11.65 10.13
C SER A 153 1.93 12.70 11.17
N GLU A 154 0.73 13.26 11.06
CA GLU A 154 0.15 14.24 11.98
C GLU A 154 0.08 13.75 13.42
N ALA A 155 -0.01 12.43 13.65
CA ALA A 155 -0.04 11.84 14.99
C ALA A 155 1.24 12.12 15.82
N SER A 156 2.32 12.57 15.17
CA SER A 156 3.54 13.00 15.86
C SER A 156 3.42 14.38 16.52
N TRP A 157 2.56 15.29 16.02
CA TRP A 157 2.37 16.62 16.62
C TRP A 157 0.93 16.92 17.08
N ASP A 158 -0.06 16.12 16.68
CA ASP A 158 -1.44 16.24 17.14
C ASP A 158 -1.76 15.19 18.21
N TYR A 159 -1.46 15.55 19.47
CA TYR A 159 -1.79 14.71 20.63
C TYR A 159 -3.30 14.45 20.77
N VAL A 160 -4.15 15.42 20.40
CA VAL A 160 -5.61 15.32 20.54
C VAL A 160 -6.16 14.23 19.63
N LEU A 161 -5.62 14.11 18.41
CA LEU A 161 -5.93 13.04 17.48
C LEU A 161 -5.63 11.65 18.10
N VAL A 162 -4.42 11.45 18.61
CA VAL A 162 -3.97 10.17 19.20
C VAL A 162 -4.84 9.81 20.41
N LYS A 163 -5.07 10.76 21.32
CA LYS A 163 -5.93 10.56 22.49
C LYS A 163 -7.35 10.16 22.08
N SER A 164 -7.94 10.84 21.10
CA SER A 164 -9.28 10.52 20.60
C SER A 164 -9.38 9.12 20.00
N MET A 165 -8.36 8.66 19.26
CA MET A 165 -8.32 7.29 18.73
C MET A 165 -8.31 6.25 19.85
N LEU A 166 -7.52 6.48 20.90
CA LEU A 166 -7.42 5.57 22.05
C LEU A 166 -8.72 5.54 22.87
N GLU A 167 -9.37 6.70 23.07
CA GLU A 167 -10.70 6.83 23.69
C GLU A 167 -11.77 6.05 22.92
N LYS A 168 -11.73 6.09 21.58
CA LYS A 168 -12.75 5.48 20.71
C LYS A 168 -12.61 3.98 20.51
N GLY A 169 -11.43 3.40 20.66
CA GLY A 169 -11.33 1.97 20.33
C GLY A 169 -9.94 1.42 20.06
N MET A 170 -8.99 2.26 19.64
CA MET A 170 -7.66 1.80 19.24
C MET A 170 -7.00 1.03 20.37
N SER A 171 -6.59 -0.21 20.11
CA SER A 171 -5.84 -1.06 21.03
C SER A 171 -4.48 -1.47 20.46
N CYS A 172 -4.25 -1.19 19.18
CA CYS A 172 -2.94 -1.29 18.56
C CYS A 172 -2.71 -0.10 17.62
N ALA A 173 -1.60 0.59 17.78
CA ALA A 173 -1.13 1.63 16.86
C ALA A 173 -0.15 0.99 15.88
N ARG A 174 -0.45 1.08 14.57
CA ARG A 174 0.46 0.69 13.50
C ARG A 174 1.23 1.92 13.02
N ILE A 175 2.54 1.90 13.18
CA ILE A 175 3.47 2.88 12.60
C ILE A 175 4.06 2.25 11.34
N ASN A 176 3.84 2.88 10.18
CA ASN A 176 4.26 2.34 8.91
C ASN A 176 5.65 2.88 8.52
N CYS A 177 6.72 2.11 8.75
CA CYS A 177 8.11 2.49 8.49
C CYS A 177 8.45 2.65 6.99
N ALA A 178 7.47 2.37 6.12
CA ALA A 178 7.47 2.80 4.73
C ALA A 178 7.54 4.32 4.58
N HIS A 179 7.06 5.08 5.57
CA HIS A 179 6.98 6.53 5.56
C HIS A 179 7.64 7.09 6.82
N ASP A 180 7.96 8.39 6.77
CA ASP A 180 8.60 9.11 7.85
C ASP A 180 9.95 8.50 8.29
N ASP A 181 10.44 8.90 9.45
CA ASP A 181 11.74 8.54 9.99
C ASP A 181 11.68 8.34 11.52
N PRO A 182 12.76 7.82 12.15
CA PRO A 182 12.77 7.54 13.58
C PRO A 182 12.42 8.71 14.50
N ILE A 183 12.66 9.96 14.09
CA ILE A 183 12.32 11.14 14.90
C ILE A 183 10.80 11.26 14.97
N ILE A 184 10.14 11.19 13.82
CA ILE A 184 8.67 11.26 13.73
C ILE A 184 8.01 10.06 14.43
N TRP A 185 8.55 8.85 14.24
CA TRP A 185 8.03 7.65 14.91
C TRP A 185 8.15 7.76 16.44
N GLN A 186 9.25 8.30 16.95
CA GLN A 186 9.44 8.51 18.38
C GLN A 186 8.38 9.45 18.97
N GLU A 187 8.05 10.54 18.28
CA GLU A 187 7.01 11.46 18.73
C GLU A 187 5.61 10.82 18.71
N MET A 188 5.30 10.00 17.69
CA MET A 188 4.07 9.19 17.71
C MET A 188 4.03 8.27 18.93
N ILE A 189 5.13 7.59 19.25
CA ILE A 189 5.25 6.72 20.43
C ILE A 189 5.04 7.51 21.72
N ASN A 190 5.68 8.68 21.85
CA ASN A 190 5.54 9.55 23.02
C ASN A 190 4.06 9.92 23.25
N ASN A 191 3.36 10.34 22.19
CA ASN A 191 1.94 10.69 22.25
C ASN A 191 1.07 9.48 22.64
N ILE A 192 1.37 8.27 22.13
CA ILE A 192 0.67 7.04 22.53
C ILE A 192 0.88 6.78 24.03
N ARG A 193 2.13 6.77 24.52
CA ARG A 193 2.43 6.47 25.93
C ARG A 193 1.84 7.52 26.88
N GLN A 194 1.81 8.78 26.47
CA GLN A 194 1.12 9.84 27.21
C GLN A 194 -0.40 9.57 27.29
N ALA A 195 -1.05 9.24 26.17
CA ALA A 195 -2.48 8.96 26.13
C ALA A 195 -2.85 7.69 26.92
N GLU A 196 -2.00 6.65 26.91
CA GLU A 196 -2.17 5.44 27.73
C GLU A 196 -2.21 5.78 29.22
N THR A 197 -1.28 6.62 29.67
CA THR A 197 -1.18 7.06 31.07
C THR A 197 -2.40 7.88 31.48
N GLU A 198 -2.81 8.85 30.65
CA GLU A 198 -3.94 9.74 30.95
C GLU A 198 -5.27 8.98 30.99
N LEU A 199 -5.48 8.03 30.08
CA LEU A 199 -6.74 7.32 29.93
C LEU A 199 -6.81 6.02 30.74
N ASN A 200 -5.68 5.61 31.36
CA ASN A 200 -5.51 4.30 31.99
C ASN A 200 -5.92 3.16 31.04
N ARG A 201 -5.37 3.19 29.82
CA ARG A 201 -5.63 2.21 28.74
C ARG A 201 -4.32 1.71 28.16
N SER A 202 -4.33 0.48 27.65
CA SER A 202 -3.19 -0.07 26.90
C SER A 202 -3.39 -0.02 25.38
N CYS A 203 -2.27 0.14 24.69
CA CYS A 203 -2.12 0.20 23.24
C CYS A 203 -0.80 -0.49 22.85
N ARG A 204 -0.91 -1.57 22.08
CA ARG A 204 0.26 -2.21 21.48
C ARG A 204 0.79 -1.36 20.32
N ILE A 205 2.10 -1.24 20.18
CA ILE A 205 2.72 -0.56 19.05
C ILE A 205 3.24 -1.62 18.08
N LEU A 206 2.63 -1.68 16.90
CA LEU A 206 3.15 -2.44 15.78
C LEU A 206 3.95 -1.50 14.87
N MET A 207 5.23 -1.77 14.68
CA MET A 207 6.02 -1.07 13.67
C MET A 207 6.16 -1.95 12.43
N ASP A 208 5.61 -1.48 11.32
CA ASP A 208 5.51 -2.22 10.07
C ASP A 208 6.65 -1.85 9.13
N LEU A 209 7.56 -2.80 8.91
CA LEU A 209 8.73 -2.62 8.05
C LEU A 209 8.32 -2.39 6.60
N ALA A 210 9.10 -1.58 5.90
CA ALA A 210 8.77 -1.13 4.55
C ALA A 210 8.83 -2.29 3.54
N GLY A 211 9.80 -3.19 3.70
CA GLY A 211 10.08 -4.26 2.76
C GLY A 211 10.47 -3.75 1.37
N HIS A 212 10.43 -4.65 0.39
CA HIS A 212 10.77 -4.33 -1.01
C HIS A 212 9.63 -3.57 -1.70
N LYS A 213 9.70 -2.24 -1.69
CA LYS A 213 8.74 -1.40 -2.42
C LYS A 213 9.04 -1.37 -3.91
N ILE A 214 8.27 -2.14 -4.68
CA ILE A 214 8.27 -2.08 -6.14
C ILE A 214 7.21 -1.08 -6.59
N ARG A 215 7.65 0.05 -7.14
CA ARG A 215 6.79 1.18 -7.50
C ARG A 215 7.20 1.83 -8.81
N THR A 216 6.31 2.63 -9.37
CA THR A 216 6.64 3.52 -10.50
C THR A 216 7.56 4.65 -10.05
N SER A 217 8.58 4.94 -10.85
CA SER A 217 9.51 6.04 -10.64
C SER A 217 8.85 7.41 -10.89
N ASN A 218 9.66 8.47 -10.81
CA ASN A 218 9.26 9.82 -11.16
C ASN A 218 8.78 9.92 -12.61
N ILE A 219 7.98 10.95 -12.85
CA ILE A 219 7.47 11.30 -14.17
C ILE A 219 8.19 12.58 -14.60
N ALA A 220 8.62 12.61 -15.86
CA ALA A 220 9.28 13.78 -16.42
C ALA A 220 8.36 15.00 -16.32
N LEU A 221 8.93 16.13 -15.97
CA LEU A 221 8.19 17.38 -15.88
C LEU A 221 7.92 17.93 -17.29
N GLY A 222 6.72 18.45 -17.47
CA GLY A 222 6.37 19.21 -18.65
C GLY A 222 7.08 20.56 -18.72
N PRO A 223 6.79 21.36 -19.76
CA PRO A 223 7.29 22.73 -19.81
C PRO A 223 6.81 23.52 -18.59
N SER A 224 7.66 24.43 -18.09
CA SER A 224 7.36 25.34 -16.96
C SER A 224 6.27 26.36 -17.28
N ILE A 225 5.05 25.86 -17.40
CA ILE A 225 3.84 26.59 -17.76
C ILE A 225 2.75 26.17 -16.80
N HIS A 226 2.03 27.15 -16.24
CA HIS A 226 0.86 26.91 -15.42
C HIS A 226 -0.38 27.51 -16.07
N HIS A 227 -1.48 26.75 -16.10
CA HIS A 227 -2.73 27.20 -16.69
C HIS A 227 -3.69 27.76 -15.64
N LEU A 228 -3.87 29.07 -15.67
CA LEU A 228 -4.83 29.78 -14.84
C LEU A 228 -6.25 29.51 -15.36
N HIS A 229 -6.99 28.65 -14.65
CA HIS A 229 -8.36 28.28 -14.99
C HIS A 229 -9.38 29.21 -14.32
N VAL A 230 -10.08 30.02 -15.13
CA VAL A 230 -11.29 30.71 -14.66
C VAL A 230 -12.45 29.73 -14.58
N LYS A 231 -13.33 29.88 -13.59
CA LYS A 231 -14.54 29.07 -13.49
C LYS A 231 -15.59 29.62 -14.46
N LYS A 232 -16.19 28.72 -15.26
CA LYS A 232 -17.24 29.05 -16.21
C LYS A 232 -18.51 28.25 -15.90
N ASP A 233 -19.67 28.82 -16.17
CA ASP A 233 -20.94 28.11 -16.11
C ASP A 233 -21.16 27.22 -17.35
N ARG A 234 -22.31 26.51 -17.39
CA ARG A 234 -22.67 25.62 -18.51
C ARG A 234 -22.86 26.35 -19.84
N THR A 235 -22.99 27.67 -19.83
CA THR A 235 -23.11 28.53 -21.02
C THR A 235 -21.74 29.08 -21.47
N GLY A 236 -20.66 28.79 -20.73
CA GLY A 236 -19.32 29.28 -21.00
C GLY A 236 -19.03 30.67 -20.44
N LYS A 237 -19.97 31.29 -19.71
CA LYS A 237 -19.78 32.59 -19.07
C LYS A 237 -18.89 32.42 -17.84
N ILE A 238 -17.92 33.32 -17.67
CA ILE A 238 -17.02 33.33 -16.52
C ILE A 238 -17.83 33.73 -15.27
N VAL A 239 -17.77 32.89 -14.24
CA VAL A 239 -18.47 33.07 -12.95
C VAL A 239 -17.52 33.31 -11.78
N ALA A 240 -16.24 32.94 -11.91
CA ALA A 240 -15.21 33.31 -10.95
C ALA A 240 -13.83 33.42 -11.63
N PRO A 241 -12.97 34.34 -11.18
CA PRO A 241 -11.62 34.48 -11.72
C PRO A 241 -10.72 33.31 -11.26
N ALA A 242 -9.61 33.14 -11.97
CA ALA A 242 -8.52 32.27 -11.54
C ALA A 242 -7.72 32.97 -10.44
N HIS A 243 -7.20 32.24 -9.46
CA HIS A 243 -6.38 32.79 -8.39
C HIS A 243 -5.03 32.09 -8.34
N LEU A 244 -4.01 32.83 -7.92
CA LEU A 244 -2.67 32.33 -7.62
C LEU A 244 -2.04 33.22 -6.55
N ILE A 245 -0.93 32.77 -5.99
CA ILE A 245 -0.18 33.50 -4.98
C ILE A 245 1.16 33.95 -5.59
N LEU A 246 1.47 35.24 -5.48
CA LEU A 246 2.81 35.75 -5.77
C LEU A 246 3.59 35.81 -4.46
N THR A 247 4.77 35.19 -4.42
CA THR A 247 5.56 35.09 -3.19
C THR A 247 6.96 35.69 -3.35
N ALA A 248 7.46 36.37 -2.32
CA ALA A 248 8.85 36.80 -2.24
C ALA A 248 9.79 35.72 -1.67
N ASP A 249 9.23 34.58 -1.25
CA ASP A 249 9.97 33.44 -0.76
C ASP A 249 10.30 32.48 -1.91
N TYR A 250 11.59 32.21 -2.09
CA TYR A 250 12.10 31.37 -3.18
C TYR A 250 12.25 29.90 -2.75
N GLU A 251 12.11 29.59 -1.45
CA GLU A 251 12.46 28.27 -0.92
C GLU A 251 11.28 27.28 -0.90
N SER A 252 10.07 27.65 -1.36
CA SER A 252 8.92 26.73 -1.37
C SER A 252 7.78 27.13 -2.33
N PRO A 253 7.82 26.75 -3.62
CA PRO A 253 6.59 26.58 -4.37
C PRO A 253 5.82 25.40 -3.73
N SER A 254 4.76 25.69 -2.97
CA SER A 254 4.08 24.72 -2.12
C SER A 254 3.56 23.50 -2.90
N LEU A 255 3.78 22.31 -2.35
CA LEU A 255 3.07 21.07 -2.69
C LEU A 255 1.64 21.00 -2.13
N ASP A 256 1.22 22.02 -1.36
CA ASP A 256 -0.12 22.07 -0.78
C ASP A 256 -1.15 22.63 -1.78
N ASN A 257 -2.28 21.94 -1.88
CA ASN A 257 -3.26 22.00 -2.97
C ASN A 257 -4.19 23.23 -2.96
N SER A 258 -3.91 24.26 -2.16
CA SER A 258 -4.86 25.38 -2.01
C SER A 258 -4.85 26.36 -3.19
N LEU A 259 -3.67 26.86 -3.61
CA LEU A 259 -3.48 27.72 -4.79
C LEU A 259 -2.02 27.66 -5.29
N PHE A 260 -1.80 27.78 -6.60
CA PHE A 260 -0.47 27.80 -7.20
C PHE A 260 0.35 29.02 -6.74
N ARG A 261 1.57 28.79 -6.26
CA ARG A 261 2.50 29.83 -5.77
C ARG A 261 3.59 30.10 -6.79
N VAL A 262 3.88 31.37 -7.06
CA VAL A 262 4.91 31.78 -8.02
C VAL A 262 5.85 32.81 -7.40
N PRO A 263 7.17 32.57 -7.44
CA PRO A 263 8.13 33.52 -6.90
C PRO A 263 8.16 34.81 -7.72
N ILE A 264 8.38 35.93 -7.05
CA ILE A 264 8.60 37.25 -7.64
C ILE A 264 9.80 37.95 -7.01
N PRO A 265 10.50 38.84 -7.74
CA PRO A 265 11.60 39.61 -7.18
C PRO A 265 11.16 40.43 -5.97
N LYS A 266 12.01 40.51 -4.93
CA LYS A 266 11.79 41.36 -3.74
C LYS A 266 11.51 42.83 -4.11
N SER A 267 12.08 43.30 -5.22
CA SER A 267 11.83 44.65 -5.76
C SER A 267 10.39 44.86 -6.24
N LEU A 268 9.78 43.84 -6.85
CA LEU A 268 8.37 43.85 -7.22
C LEU A 268 7.49 43.74 -5.98
N HIS A 269 7.79 42.78 -5.09
CA HIS A 269 7.02 42.54 -3.88
C HIS A 269 6.81 43.81 -3.05
N LYS A 270 7.87 44.59 -2.81
CA LYS A 270 7.83 45.86 -2.07
C LYS A 270 6.92 46.94 -2.70
N LYS A 271 6.55 46.79 -3.98
CA LYS A 271 5.73 47.74 -4.73
C LYS A 271 4.28 47.30 -4.89
N LEU A 272 3.95 46.05 -4.55
CA LEU A 272 2.58 45.55 -4.64
C LEU A 272 1.68 46.23 -3.60
N LYS A 273 0.46 46.55 -4.04
CA LYS A 273 -0.60 47.14 -3.21
C LYS A 273 -1.96 46.59 -3.68
N PRO A 274 -2.96 46.46 -2.80
CA PRO A 274 -4.32 46.10 -3.21
C PRO A 274 -4.81 46.98 -4.37
N GLY A 275 -5.37 46.34 -5.40
CA GLY A 275 -5.86 46.99 -6.62
C GLY A 275 -4.82 47.22 -7.71
N ALA A 276 -3.51 47.06 -7.44
CA ALA A 276 -2.50 47.15 -8.49
C ALA A 276 -2.72 46.07 -9.59
N SER A 277 -2.25 46.34 -10.80
CA SER A 277 -2.40 45.43 -11.94
C SER A 277 -1.05 45.04 -12.51
N LEU A 278 -0.83 43.75 -12.75
CA LEU A 278 0.36 43.20 -13.39
C LEU A 278 -0.02 42.67 -14.77
N ALA A 279 0.38 43.37 -15.82
CA ALA A 279 0.16 42.93 -17.18
C ALA A 279 1.26 41.96 -17.63
N PHE A 280 0.90 40.93 -18.39
CA PHE A 280 1.84 39.96 -18.96
C PHE A 280 1.34 39.44 -20.30
N ILE A 281 2.23 38.80 -21.07
CA ILE A 281 1.89 38.10 -22.31
C ILE A 281 1.94 36.59 -22.01
N ASP A 282 0.83 35.88 -22.24
CA ASP A 282 0.74 34.44 -22.01
C ASP A 282 1.45 33.63 -23.11
N LYS A 283 1.58 32.30 -22.91
CA LYS A 283 2.19 31.40 -23.90
C LYS A 283 1.53 31.46 -25.29
N GLN A 284 0.27 31.86 -25.37
CA GLN A 284 -0.49 31.99 -26.62
C GLN A 284 -0.38 33.39 -27.24
N HIS A 285 0.59 34.20 -26.79
CA HIS A 285 0.82 35.59 -27.22
C HIS A 285 -0.36 36.54 -26.95
N LYS A 286 -1.20 36.23 -25.96
CA LYS A 286 -2.32 37.08 -25.59
C LYS A 286 -1.99 37.91 -24.35
N GLN A 287 -2.36 39.18 -24.37
CA GLN A 287 -2.20 40.07 -23.21
C GLN A 287 -3.18 39.68 -22.09
N ARG A 288 -2.66 39.61 -20.87
CA ARG A 288 -3.38 39.25 -19.65
C ARG A 288 -3.00 40.18 -18.50
N THR A 289 -3.82 40.16 -17.47
CA THR A 289 -3.63 41.00 -16.29
C THR A 289 -3.93 40.20 -15.04
N LEU A 290 -3.00 40.24 -14.09
CA LEU A 290 -3.23 39.80 -12.71
C LEU A 290 -3.60 41.03 -11.88
N LYS A 291 -4.72 40.97 -11.18
CA LYS A 291 -5.14 42.00 -10.24
C LYS A 291 -4.67 41.61 -8.85
N VAL A 292 -3.96 42.50 -8.18
CA VAL A 292 -3.51 42.30 -6.80
C VAL A 292 -4.70 42.51 -5.87
N GLU A 293 -5.05 41.48 -5.10
CA GLU A 293 -6.22 41.54 -4.21
C GLU A 293 -5.82 42.05 -2.84
N HIS A 294 -5.09 41.25 -2.07
CA HIS A 294 -4.61 41.58 -0.74
C HIS A 294 -3.38 40.73 -0.38
N ALA A 295 -2.63 41.17 0.62
CA ALA A 295 -1.53 40.39 1.18
C ALA A 295 -2.10 39.26 2.04
N LEU A 296 -1.58 38.05 1.88
CA LEU A 296 -1.87 36.90 2.73
C LEU A 296 -0.90 36.80 3.91
N SER A 297 0.34 37.27 3.72
CA SER A 297 1.40 37.32 4.72
C SER A 297 2.41 38.44 4.37
N ASP A 298 3.51 38.53 5.12
CA ASP A 298 4.61 39.46 4.83
C ASP A 298 5.39 39.11 3.55
N THR A 299 5.18 37.91 2.99
CA THR A 299 5.86 37.42 1.79
C THR A 299 4.90 37.09 0.64
N ASP A 300 3.60 36.93 0.91
CA ASP A 300 2.63 36.39 -0.03
C ASP A 300 1.51 37.38 -0.39
N TRP A 301 1.20 37.46 -1.68
CA TRP A 301 0.09 38.22 -2.23
C TRP A 301 -0.88 37.33 -2.99
N LEU A 302 -2.18 37.44 -2.67
CA LEU A 302 -3.22 36.86 -3.49
C LEU A 302 -3.46 37.74 -4.72
N VAL A 303 -3.44 37.12 -5.90
CA VAL A 303 -3.78 37.80 -7.15
C VAL A 303 -4.79 36.99 -7.96
N SER A 304 -5.62 37.68 -8.73
CA SER A 304 -6.64 37.08 -9.57
C SER A 304 -6.50 37.43 -11.05
N CYS A 305 -6.98 36.55 -11.92
CA CYS A 305 -7.04 36.77 -13.36
C CYS A 305 -8.47 36.51 -13.86
N ASP A 306 -9.07 37.53 -14.49
CA ASP A 306 -10.43 37.46 -15.03
C ASP A 306 -10.55 36.64 -16.32
N LYS A 307 -9.42 36.17 -16.88
CA LYS A 307 -9.38 35.38 -18.11
C LYS A 307 -8.43 34.21 -17.97
N SER A 308 -8.75 33.09 -18.60
CA SER A 308 -7.80 31.96 -18.68
C SER A 308 -6.49 32.40 -19.35
N ALA A 309 -5.38 31.96 -18.77
CA ALA A 309 -4.04 32.34 -19.20
C ALA A 309 -3.02 31.24 -18.95
N TYR A 310 -2.05 31.11 -19.85
CA TYR A 310 -0.91 30.21 -19.71
C TYR A 310 0.29 31.01 -19.23
N LEU A 311 0.50 30.99 -17.91
CA LEU A 311 1.61 31.68 -17.26
C LEU A 311 2.89 30.89 -17.51
N VAL A 312 3.94 31.54 -18.02
CA VAL A 312 5.21 30.92 -18.35
C VAL A 312 6.27 31.35 -17.34
N SER A 313 7.08 30.40 -16.87
CA SER A 313 8.25 30.67 -16.03
C SER A 313 9.15 31.72 -16.69
N GLY A 314 9.63 32.69 -15.91
CA GLY A 314 10.47 33.77 -16.43
C GLY A 314 9.74 34.82 -17.31
N CYS A 315 8.40 34.80 -17.42
CA CYS A 315 7.70 35.79 -18.23
C CYS A 315 7.82 37.21 -17.65
N SER A 316 7.75 38.22 -18.53
CA SER A 316 7.83 39.62 -18.11
C SER A 316 6.48 40.11 -17.57
N LEU A 317 6.51 40.65 -16.36
CA LEU A 317 5.42 41.33 -15.70
C LEU A 317 5.59 42.85 -15.82
N THR A 318 4.52 43.56 -16.10
CA THR A 318 4.50 45.03 -16.15
C THR A 318 3.56 45.56 -15.08
N LEU A 319 4.09 46.28 -14.09
CA LEU A 319 3.30 46.84 -13.00
C LEU A 319 2.63 48.15 -13.43
N THR A 320 1.30 48.21 -13.30
CA THR A 320 0.48 49.41 -13.51
C THR A 320 -0.16 49.83 -12.17
N PRO A 321 0.13 51.05 -11.66
CA PRO A 321 -0.42 51.53 -10.40
C PRO A 321 -1.94 51.73 -10.43
N HIS A 322 -2.59 51.57 -9.28
CA HIS A 322 -4.03 51.84 -9.12
C HIS A 322 -4.28 53.34 -8.89
N GLN A 323 -4.37 54.13 -9.97
CA GLN A 323 -5.20 55.35 -10.16
C GLN A 323 -4.64 56.21 -11.31
N LYS A 324 -5.44 56.41 -12.36
CA LYS A 324 -5.20 57.43 -13.39
C LYS A 324 -5.45 58.81 -12.78
N LYS A 325 -4.40 59.60 -12.60
CA LYS A 325 -4.40 61.08 -12.70
C LYS A 325 -2.97 61.58 -12.53
N THR A 326 -2.20 61.68 -13.61
CA THR A 326 -1.26 62.78 -13.85
C THR A 326 -0.63 62.69 -15.23
N THR A 327 -0.42 63.84 -15.83
CA THR A 327 0.01 64.14 -17.20
C THR A 327 1.53 63.95 -17.44
N HIS A 328 2.18 63.02 -16.75
CA HIS A 328 3.61 62.73 -16.95
C HIS A 328 3.82 61.29 -17.40
N LYS A 329 4.70 61.10 -18.40
CA LYS A 329 5.13 59.79 -18.95
C LYS A 329 5.35 58.78 -17.81
N GLU A 330 4.42 57.84 -17.65
CA GLU A 330 4.54 56.76 -16.67
C GLU A 330 5.74 55.88 -17.03
N VAL A 331 6.65 55.71 -16.07
CA VAL A 331 7.75 54.75 -16.19
C VAL A 331 7.13 53.36 -16.07
N ILE A 332 7.01 52.68 -17.20
CA ILE A 332 6.57 51.29 -17.28
C ILE A 332 7.68 50.42 -16.69
N GLU A 333 7.55 50.05 -15.43
CA GLU A 333 8.49 49.14 -14.78
C GLU A 333 8.19 47.69 -15.14
N LYS A 334 9.20 47.01 -15.69
CA LYS A 334 9.15 45.60 -16.04
C LYS A 334 9.90 44.78 -15.01
N PHE A 335 9.29 43.68 -14.63
CA PHE A 335 9.83 42.66 -13.75
C PHE A 335 9.80 41.32 -14.46
N THR A 336 10.56 40.37 -13.93
CA THR A 336 10.58 39.00 -14.43
C THR A 336 9.96 38.12 -13.36
N LEU A 337 8.98 37.30 -13.76
CA LEU A 337 8.41 36.27 -12.90
C LEU A 337 9.51 35.27 -12.52
N GLY A 338 9.55 34.83 -11.27
CA GLY A 338 10.52 33.84 -10.83
C GLY A 338 10.36 32.48 -11.53
N GLU A 339 11.38 31.64 -11.40
CA GLU A 339 11.35 30.32 -12.00
C GLU A 339 10.45 29.37 -11.21
N PHE A 340 9.73 28.51 -11.92
CA PHE A 340 8.95 27.41 -11.35
C PHE A 340 9.03 26.18 -12.25
N ALA A 341 8.86 25.01 -11.65
CA ALA A 341 8.83 23.73 -12.34
C ALA A 341 7.51 23.54 -13.11
N GLY A 342 7.56 22.82 -14.23
CA GLY A 342 6.35 22.36 -14.91
C GLY A 342 5.62 21.29 -14.09
N GLU A 343 4.36 21.03 -14.44
CA GLU A 343 3.61 19.91 -13.87
C GLU A 343 4.12 18.58 -14.47
N PRO A 344 4.07 17.45 -13.72
CA PRO A 344 4.39 16.14 -14.26
C PRO A 344 3.59 15.84 -15.53
N LEU A 345 4.23 15.25 -16.54
CA LEU A 345 3.56 14.89 -17.79
C LEU A 345 2.47 13.84 -17.57
N ASP A 346 1.35 13.98 -18.28
CA ASP A 346 0.26 13.01 -18.23
C ASP A 346 0.58 11.78 -19.09
N ILE A 347 0.89 10.65 -18.46
CA ILE A 347 1.11 9.37 -19.14
C ILE A 347 -0.23 8.64 -19.25
N GLN A 348 -1.00 8.97 -20.28
CA GLN A 348 -2.30 8.33 -20.55
C GLN A 348 -2.13 6.98 -21.22
N ILE A 349 -2.78 5.96 -20.65
CA ILE A 349 -2.70 4.57 -21.09
C ILE A 349 -4.10 3.99 -21.30
N HIS A 350 -4.29 3.31 -22.41
CA HIS A 350 -5.50 2.58 -22.78
C HIS A 350 -5.20 1.09 -22.97
N LYS A 351 -6.26 0.27 -22.96
CA LYS A 351 -6.17 -1.14 -23.34
C LYS A 351 -5.53 -1.27 -24.73
N ASN A 352 -4.65 -2.25 -24.87
CA ASN A 352 -3.81 -2.53 -26.03
C ASN A 352 -2.71 -1.50 -26.34
N ASN A 353 -2.51 -0.47 -25.51
CA ASN A 353 -1.32 0.37 -25.66
C ASN A 353 -0.05 -0.42 -25.30
N ALA A 354 1.07 0.02 -25.87
CA ALA A 354 2.39 -0.41 -25.48
C ALA A 354 2.93 0.53 -24.38
N LEU A 355 3.52 -0.04 -23.34
CA LEU A 355 4.17 0.66 -22.23
C LEU A 355 5.54 0.03 -21.99
N LEU A 356 6.60 0.83 -22.07
CA LEU A 356 7.95 0.39 -21.73
C LEU A 356 8.20 0.57 -20.23
N LEU A 357 8.39 -0.52 -19.52
CA LEU A 357 8.79 -0.53 -18.12
C LEU A 357 10.32 -0.50 -18.03
N THR A 358 10.88 0.61 -17.57
CA THR A 358 12.33 0.88 -17.57
C THR A 358 12.95 0.77 -16.18
N PRO A 359 14.28 0.74 -16.06
CA PRO A 359 14.97 0.92 -14.78
C PRO A 359 14.62 2.24 -14.07
N SER A 360 14.94 2.32 -12.77
CA SER A 360 14.47 3.37 -11.87
C SER A 360 14.93 4.80 -12.17
N ASP A 361 16.08 4.94 -12.84
CA ASP A 361 16.76 6.20 -13.18
C ASP A 361 16.15 6.90 -14.40
N ILE A 362 15.19 6.26 -15.07
CA ILE A 362 14.52 6.82 -16.24
C ILE A 362 13.14 7.34 -15.83
N ASP A 363 12.96 8.66 -15.99
CA ASP A 363 11.68 9.31 -15.77
C ASP A 363 10.61 8.81 -16.76
N GLY A 364 9.40 8.64 -16.25
CA GLY A 364 8.24 8.29 -17.06
C GLY A 364 7.88 9.38 -18.06
N LYS A 365 7.47 8.98 -19.26
CA LYS A 365 7.06 9.88 -20.35
C LYS A 365 5.85 9.33 -21.10
N PRO A 366 4.99 10.19 -21.66
CA PRO A 366 3.89 9.76 -22.50
C PRO A 366 4.41 9.17 -23.82
N ALA A 367 3.54 8.43 -24.52
CA ALA A 367 3.83 7.93 -25.85
C ALA A 367 4.00 9.09 -26.85
N GLU A 368 4.94 8.95 -27.77
CA GLU A 368 5.21 9.93 -28.83
C GLU A 368 4.69 9.42 -30.17
N TYR A 369 3.88 10.26 -30.83
CA TYR A 369 3.30 9.97 -32.13
C TYR A 369 3.75 11.02 -33.15
N LYS A 370 4.04 10.56 -34.37
CA LYS A 370 4.28 11.42 -35.54
C LYS A 370 3.33 11.01 -36.64
N ASP A 371 2.51 11.95 -37.12
CA ASP A 371 1.50 11.72 -38.16
C ASP A 371 0.57 10.53 -37.85
N GLY A 372 0.24 10.33 -36.56
CA GLY A 372 -0.61 9.23 -36.08
C GLY A 372 0.12 7.88 -35.91
N ILE A 373 1.39 7.79 -36.28
CA ILE A 373 2.22 6.60 -36.10
C ILE A 373 2.96 6.70 -34.77
N LEU A 374 2.91 5.62 -33.98
CA LEU A 374 3.65 5.51 -32.74
C LEU A 374 5.16 5.44 -33.04
N ILE A 375 5.92 6.39 -32.52
CA ILE A 375 7.39 6.45 -32.66
C ILE A 375 8.06 5.89 -31.40
N HIS A 376 7.60 6.31 -30.23
CA HIS A 376 8.06 5.80 -28.95
C HIS A 376 6.86 5.43 -28.08
N PRO A 377 6.82 4.22 -27.48
CA PRO A 377 5.78 3.88 -26.52
C PRO A 377 5.86 4.80 -25.30
N ALA A 378 4.77 4.86 -24.55
CA ALA A 378 4.84 5.46 -23.22
C ALA A 378 5.86 4.68 -22.38
N GLN A 379 6.51 5.34 -21.42
CA GLN A 379 7.48 4.69 -20.55
C GLN A 379 7.26 5.07 -19.08
N ILE A 380 7.62 4.17 -18.18
CA ILE A 380 7.64 4.44 -16.74
C ILE A 380 8.75 3.61 -16.08
N GLY A 381 9.53 4.23 -15.19
CA GLY A 381 10.55 3.52 -14.43
C GLY A 381 9.98 2.63 -13.33
N CYS A 382 10.69 1.56 -13.00
CA CYS A 382 10.43 0.67 -11.86
C CYS A 382 11.51 0.90 -10.79
N THR A 383 11.12 1.18 -9.55
CA THR A 383 12.07 1.43 -8.44
C THR A 383 12.97 0.22 -8.13
N LEU A 384 12.53 -1.00 -8.45
CA LEU A 384 13.32 -2.22 -8.32
C LEU A 384 13.80 -2.67 -9.71
N SER A 385 14.87 -2.06 -10.22
CA SER A 385 15.41 -2.35 -11.56
C SER A 385 15.76 -3.83 -11.74
N SER A 386 16.28 -4.50 -10.71
CA SER A 386 16.62 -5.93 -10.76
C SER A 386 15.42 -6.85 -10.96
N ALA A 387 14.19 -6.38 -10.69
CA ALA A 387 13.00 -7.17 -10.97
C ALA A 387 12.79 -7.37 -12.48
N LEU A 388 13.22 -6.40 -13.31
CA LEU A 388 13.07 -6.47 -14.77
C LEU A 388 13.87 -7.63 -15.37
N GLU A 389 15.01 -7.96 -14.77
CA GLU A 389 15.87 -9.09 -15.16
C GLU A 389 15.23 -10.46 -14.87
N LYS A 390 14.20 -10.50 -14.01
CA LYS A 390 13.48 -11.72 -13.63
C LYS A 390 12.20 -11.95 -14.43
N LEU A 391 11.84 -11.00 -15.29
CA LEU A 391 10.65 -11.09 -16.11
C LEU A 391 10.85 -12.06 -17.28
N SER A 392 9.75 -12.69 -17.68
CA SER A 392 9.67 -13.56 -18.86
C SER A 392 8.51 -13.12 -19.75
N ILE A 393 8.66 -13.29 -21.06
CA ILE A 393 7.60 -13.00 -22.04
C ILE A 393 6.33 -13.79 -21.68
N GLY A 394 5.18 -13.12 -21.74
CA GLY A 394 3.89 -13.70 -21.37
C GLY A 394 3.48 -13.52 -19.91
N GLN A 395 4.39 -13.04 -19.04
CA GLN A 395 4.06 -12.86 -17.63
C GLN A 395 3.13 -11.66 -17.39
N PRO A 396 2.18 -11.77 -16.44
CA PRO A 396 1.33 -10.66 -16.05
C PRO A 396 2.08 -9.63 -15.20
N VAL A 397 1.77 -8.36 -15.41
CA VAL A 397 2.25 -7.22 -14.61
C VAL A 397 1.05 -6.37 -14.20
N TRP A 398 0.95 -6.02 -12.92
CA TRP A 398 -0.12 -5.18 -12.40
C TRP A 398 0.42 -3.87 -11.83
N ILE A 399 -0.21 -2.74 -12.16
CA ILE A 399 0.23 -1.41 -11.73
C ILE A 399 -0.95 -0.65 -11.10
N ASP A 400 -0.65 0.18 -10.09
CA ASP A 400 -1.59 1.03 -9.34
C ASP A 400 -2.74 0.23 -8.72
N ASP A 401 -2.39 -0.70 -7.81
CA ASP A 401 -3.33 -1.55 -7.06
C ASP A 401 -4.24 -2.38 -7.98
N GLY A 402 -3.70 -2.85 -9.11
CA GLY A 402 -4.41 -3.69 -10.08
C GLY A 402 -5.32 -2.91 -11.04
N LYS A 403 -5.33 -1.58 -11.02
CA LYS A 403 -6.12 -0.77 -11.98
C LYS A 403 -5.61 -0.88 -13.41
N ILE A 404 -4.34 -1.24 -13.58
CA ILE A 404 -3.70 -1.44 -14.86
C ILE A 404 -3.17 -2.87 -14.89
N GLY A 405 -3.72 -3.68 -15.79
CA GLY A 405 -3.21 -5.00 -16.11
C GLY A 405 -2.42 -4.94 -17.39
N ALA A 406 -1.27 -5.62 -17.42
CA ALA A 406 -0.42 -5.73 -18.58
C ALA A 406 0.20 -7.12 -18.69
N VAL A 407 0.75 -7.42 -19.86
CA VAL A 407 1.55 -8.62 -20.10
C VAL A 407 2.87 -8.25 -20.72
N VAL A 408 3.96 -8.91 -20.32
CA VAL A 408 5.27 -8.75 -20.94
C VAL A 408 5.22 -9.26 -22.37
N GLU A 409 5.40 -8.37 -23.33
CA GLU A 409 5.38 -8.69 -24.77
C GLU A 409 6.80 -8.93 -25.30
N ALA A 410 7.77 -8.12 -24.85
CA ALA A 410 9.17 -8.26 -25.20
C ALA A 410 10.09 -7.80 -24.07
N LEU A 411 11.31 -8.34 -24.04
CA LEU A 411 12.40 -7.88 -23.19
C LEU A 411 13.45 -7.22 -24.08
N THR A 412 13.89 -6.03 -23.69
CA THR A 412 14.82 -5.19 -24.46
C THR A 412 15.94 -4.70 -23.56
N GLU A 413 17.01 -4.15 -24.15
CA GLU A 413 18.09 -3.52 -23.38
C GLU A 413 17.61 -2.34 -22.52
N GLN A 414 16.49 -1.71 -22.91
CA GLN A 414 15.90 -0.56 -22.20
C GLN A 414 14.96 -0.98 -21.06
N GLY A 415 14.59 -2.26 -20.98
CA GLY A 415 13.61 -2.78 -20.03
C GLY A 415 12.57 -3.71 -20.68
N ALA A 416 11.42 -3.85 -20.04
CA ALA A 416 10.35 -4.74 -20.48
C ALA A 416 9.26 -3.97 -21.25
N LEU A 417 9.00 -4.35 -22.49
CA LEU A 417 7.87 -3.84 -23.25
C LEU A 417 6.61 -4.58 -22.83
N LEU A 418 5.64 -3.84 -22.32
CA LEU A 418 4.37 -4.34 -21.84
C LEU A 418 3.24 -4.00 -22.80
N ARG A 419 2.34 -4.95 -23.02
CA ARG A 419 1.05 -4.72 -23.66
C ARG A 419 -0.02 -4.61 -22.60
N ILE A 420 -0.76 -3.50 -22.60
CA ILE A 420 -1.81 -3.25 -21.62
C ILE A 420 -3.02 -4.14 -21.94
N THR A 421 -3.40 -4.98 -21.00
CA THR A 421 -4.55 -5.91 -21.12
C THR A 421 -5.80 -5.34 -20.45
N GLU A 422 -5.63 -4.55 -19.39
CA GLU A 422 -6.72 -3.97 -18.58
C GLU A 422 -6.44 -2.50 -18.22
N ALA A 423 -7.44 -1.65 -18.45
CA ALA A 423 -7.47 -0.25 -18.03
C ALA A 423 -8.94 0.21 -18.01
N LYS A 424 -9.25 1.25 -17.22
CA LYS A 424 -10.62 1.81 -17.17
C LYS A 424 -11.07 2.34 -18.53
N MET A 425 -12.39 2.36 -18.77
CA MET A 425 -12.95 2.99 -19.96
C MET A 425 -12.53 4.45 -20.05
N GLY A 426 -12.02 4.87 -21.21
CA GLY A 426 -11.46 6.21 -21.43
C GLY A 426 -9.98 6.36 -21.07
N GLY A 427 -9.30 5.29 -20.64
CA GLY A 427 -7.87 5.30 -20.32
C GLY A 427 -7.56 5.76 -18.90
N VAL A 428 -6.33 5.56 -18.45
CA VAL A 428 -5.84 5.86 -17.10
C VAL A 428 -4.50 6.56 -17.14
N CYS A 429 -4.32 7.58 -16.31
CA CYS A 429 -3.04 8.27 -16.16
C CYS A 429 -2.17 7.52 -15.15
N ILE A 430 -1.01 7.03 -15.59
CA ILE A 430 0.00 6.48 -14.69
C ILE A 430 0.59 7.63 -13.88
N LYS A 431 0.72 7.42 -12.57
CA LYS A 431 1.35 8.37 -11.64
C LYS A 431 2.65 7.79 -11.09
N SER A 432 3.49 8.65 -10.53
CA SER A 432 4.65 8.23 -9.75
C SER A 432 4.22 7.54 -8.45
N ASP A 433 5.14 6.77 -7.86
CA ASP A 433 4.99 6.09 -6.58
C ASP A 433 3.78 5.13 -6.49
N LYS A 434 3.39 4.54 -7.63
CA LYS A 434 2.31 3.54 -7.71
C LYS A 434 2.88 2.14 -7.62
N GLY A 435 2.23 1.28 -6.82
CA GLY A 435 2.65 -0.12 -6.66
C GLY A 435 2.69 -0.88 -7.98
N ILE A 436 3.73 -1.68 -8.17
CA ILE A 436 3.88 -2.62 -9.28
C ILE A 436 3.97 -4.02 -8.68
N ASN A 437 3.23 -4.96 -9.23
CA ASN A 437 3.24 -6.35 -8.80
C ASN A 437 3.57 -7.28 -9.98
N PHE A 438 4.39 -8.29 -9.70
CA PHE A 438 4.83 -9.32 -10.64
C PHE A 438 4.43 -10.71 -10.10
N PRO A 439 3.17 -11.14 -10.25
CA PRO A 439 2.62 -12.29 -9.52
C PRO A 439 3.36 -13.61 -9.76
N GLU A 440 3.94 -13.78 -10.94
CA GLU A 440 4.61 -15.02 -11.37
C GLU A 440 6.14 -14.92 -11.34
N ALA A 441 6.69 -13.73 -11.03
CA ALA A 441 8.13 -13.53 -11.05
C ALA A 441 8.77 -14.00 -9.75
N GLN A 442 9.79 -14.86 -9.85
CA GLN A 442 10.63 -15.23 -8.72
C GLN A 442 11.74 -14.19 -8.55
N LEU A 443 11.46 -13.16 -7.75
CA LEU A 443 12.37 -12.04 -7.57
C LEU A 443 13.60 -12.41 -6.73
N ASN A 444 13.50 -13.44 -5.87
CA ASN A 444 14.57 -13.92 -4.98
C ASN A 444 15.21 -12.76 -4.19
N LEU A 445 14.37 -11.85 -3.69
CA LEU A 445 14.84 -10.70 -2.92
C LEU A 445 15.25 -11.16 -1.52
N PRO A 446 16.25 -10.50 -0.90
CA PRO A 446 16.51 -10.75 0.51
C PRO A 446 15.22 -10.49 1.31
N PRO A 447 14.93 -11.23 2.39
CA PRO A 447 13.69 -11.00 3.14
C PRO A 447 13.59 -9.58 3.70
N LEU A 448 14.73 -9.01 4.12
CA LEU A 448 14.83 -7.65 4.66
C LEU A 448 15.69 -6.79 3.74
N THR A 449 15.25 -5.55 3.50
CA THR A 449 16.08 -4.56 2.79
C THR A 449 17.18 -4.01 3.72
N LYS A 450 18.16 -3.31 3.14
CA LYS A 450 19.15 -2.54 3.93
C LYS A 450 18.49 -1.48 4.82
N LYS A 451 17.37 -0.88 4.37
CA LYS A 451 16.59 0.07 5.16
C LYS A 451 15.93 -0.65 6.33
N ASP A 452 15.27 -1.77 6.08
CA ASP A 452 14.61 -2.54 7.14
C ASP A 452 15.60 -2.97 8.23
N LEU A 453 16.80 -3.42 7.86
CA LEU A 453 17.86 -3.76 8.82
C LEU A 453 18.27 -2.57 9.70
N LYS A 454 18.34 -1.36 9.13
CA LYS A 454 18.63 -0.15 9.89
C LYS A 454 17.46 0.27 10.78
N ASP A 455 16.24 0.19 10.26
CA ASP A 455 15.03 0.55 11.01
C ASP A 455 14.79 -0.43 12.15
N LEU A 456 15.17 -1.70 12.00
CA LEU A 456 15.06 -2.74 13.01
C LEU A 456 15.77 -2.38 14.32
N ASP A 457 16.89 -1.65 14.27
CA ASP A 457 17.59 -1.17 15.48
C ASP A 457 16.66 -0.26 16.32
N PHE A 458 15.87 0.58 15.67
CA PHE A 458 14.86 1.40 16.35
C PHE A 458 13.65 0.55 16.76
N VAL A 459 13.09 -0.21 15.81
CA VAL A 459 11.88 -1.02 16.02
C VAL A 459 12.03 -1.96 17.22
N CYS A 460 13.16 -2.65 17.36
CA CYS A 460 13.40 -3.59 18.46
C CYS A 460 13.37 -2.93 19.85
N ASN A 461 13.65 -1.63 19.95
CA ASN A 461 13.65 -0.91 21.23
C ASN A 461 12.28 -0.32 21.59
N HIS A 462 11.36 -0.22 20.64
CA HIS A 462 10.14 0.58 20.80
C HIS A 462 8.83 -0.16 20.49
N ALA A 463 8.88 -1.17 19.61
CA ALA A 463 7.69 -1.87 19.17
C ALA A 463 7.33 -3.03 20.10
N ASP A 464 6.03 -3.21 20.33
CA ASP A 464 5.49 -4.44 20.91
C ASP A 464 5.40 -5.56 19.87
N LEU A 465 5.21 -5.20 18.60
CA LEU A 465 5.01 -6.11 17.47
C LEU A 465 5.77 -5.60 16.24
N VAL A 466 6.29 -6.51 15.42
CA VAL A 466 6.92 -6.16 14.14
C VAL A 466 6.02 -6.62 13.00
N GLY A 467 5.63 -5.67 12.14
CA GLY A 467 5.04 -5.98 10.85
C GLY A 467 6.17 -6.33 9.88
N PHE A 468 6.14 -7.56 9.36
CA PHE A 468 7.15 -8.03 8.42
C PHE A 468 6.50 -8.23 7.05
N SER A 469 6.72 -7.25 6.18
CA SER A 469 6.16 -7.21 4.83
C SER A 469 6.87 -8.18 3.86
N PHE A 470 6.13 -8.72 2.89
CA PHE A 470 6.63 -9.58 1.80
C PHE A 470 7.32 -10.88 2.23
N ILE A 471 6.84 -11.54 3.29
CA ILE A 471 7.33 -12.88 3.67
C ILE A 471 6.97 -13.90 2.58
N GLU A 472 7.97 -14.43 1.88
CA GLU A 472 7.81 -15.47 0.86
C GLU A 472 7.83 -16.90 1.45
N THR A 473 8.54 -17.10 2.57
CA THR A 473 8.68 -18.41 3.22
C THR A 473 8.72 -18.29 4.74
N LEU A 474 7.96 -19.14 5.44
CA LEU A 474 7.93 -19.31 6.90
C LEU A 474 8.57 -20.63 7.35
#